data_AF-A0A971NCI4-F1
#
_entry.id   AF-A0A971NCI4-F1
#
_cell.length_a   1.000
_cell.length_b   1.000
_cell.length_c   1.000
_cell.angle_alpha   90.00
_cell.angle_beta   90.00
_cell.angle_gamma   90.00
#
_symmetry.space_group_name_H-M   'P 1'
#
loop_
_entity.id
_entity.type
_entity.pdbx_description
1 polymer ?
#
loop_
_entity_poly.entity_id
_entity_poly.type
_entity_poly.pdbx_seq_one_letter_code
_entity_poly.pdbx_strand_id
1 'polypeptide(L)' 'MPFPHEFLEISPNLAENEKFLRQSFEKTTDIVFREFYLGEIRCLAVWVDGLINNRISHDLFRALMLDV' A
#
# COMPACT_ATOMS: atom_id res chain seq x y z
N MET A 1 16.54 23.40 11.99
CA MET A 1 15.61 22.63 12.85
C MET A 1 14.78 21.76 11.91
N PRO A 2 14.79 20.42 12.02
CA PRO A 2 13.85 19.62 11.24
C PRO A 2 12.43 19.89 11.77
N PHE A 3 11.47 20.09 10.86
CA PHE A 3 10.07 20.35 11.20
C PHE A 3 9.48 19.16 11.98
N PRO A 4 8.50 19.38 12.87
CA PRO A 4 7.76 18.27 13.45
C PRO A 4 7.03 17.58 12.28
N HIS A 5 7.34 16.32 12.03
CA HIS A 5 6.52 15.53 11.13
C HIS A 5 5.15 15.42 11.80
N GLU A 6 4.15 16.12 11.27
CA GLU A 6 2.76 15.90 11.67
C GLU A 6 2.46 14.43 11.36
N PHE A 7 2.31 13.64 12.42
CA PHE A 7 1.91 12.25 12.28
C PHE A 7 0.43 12.24 11.88
N LEU A 8 0.15 11.73 10.69
CA LEU A 8 -1.22 11.52 10.27
C LEU A 8 -1.75 10.27 10.97
N GLU A 9 -2.89 10.38 11.64
CA GLU A 9 -3.59 9.20 12.18
C GLU A 9 -4.12 8.36 11.02
N ILE A 10 -3.87 7.05 11.08
CA ILE A 10 -4.35 6.09 10.09
C ILE A 10 -5.78 5.71 10.45
N SER A 11 -6.71 5.85 9.50
CA SER A 11 -8.10 5.43 9.73
C SER A 11 -8.16 3.91 9.93
N PRO A 12 -9.02 3.40 10.81
CA PRO A 12 -9.29 1.97 10.89
C PRO A 12 -9.99 1.42 9.63
N ASN A 13 -10.55 2.29 8.77
CA ASN A 13 -11.19 1.90 7.53
C ASN A 13 -10.21 1.94 6.35
N LEU A 14 -9.93 0.76 5.77
CA LEU A 14 -9.04 0.64 4.62
C LEU A 14 -9.48 1.50 3.42
N ALA A 15 -10.78 1.61 3.16
CA ALA A 15 -11.30 2.35 2.01
C ALA A 15 -11.05 3.86 2.15
N GLU A 16 -11.08 4.39 3.37
CA GLU A 16 -10.76 5.80 3.62
C GLU A 16 -9.27 6.07 3.40
N ASN A 17 -8.41 5.19 3.90
CA ASN A 17 -6.97 5.29 3.67
C ASN A 17 -6.62 5.17 2.17
N GLU A 18 -7.24 4.22 1.46
CA GLU A 18 -7.04 4.07 0.02
C GLU A 18 -7.42 5.34 -0.73
N LYS A 19 -8.60 5.89 -0.45
CA LYS A 19 -9.06 7.13 -1.08
C LYS A 19 -8.11 8.29 -0.80
N PHE A 20 -7.67 8.44 0.45
CA PHE A 20 -6.72 9.46 0.85
C PHE A 20 -5.39 9.33 0.10
N LEU A 21 -4.85 8.12 0.00
CA LEU A 21 -3.59 7.87 -0.72
C LEU A 21 -3.75 8.16 -2.22
N ARG A 22 -4.83 7.70 -2.85
CA ARG A 22 -5.10 7.97 -4.27
C ARG A 22 -5.22 9.47 -4.58
N GLN A 23 -5.85 10.24 -3.69
CA GLN A 23 -5.93 11.70 -3.82
C GLN A 23 -4.57 12.37 -3.61
N SER A 24 -3.81 11.92 -2.60
CA SER A 24 -2.48 12.46 -2.29
C SER A 24 -1.48 12.24 -3.43
N PHE A 25 -1.62 11.13 -4.15
CA PHE A 25 -0.73 10.72 -5.22
C PHE A 25 -1.32 10.87 -6.63
N GLU A 26 -2.40 11.63 -6.79
CA GLU A 26 -3.07 11.83 -8.09
C GLU A 26 -2.13 12.33 -9.20
N LYS A 27 -1.08 13.07 -8.82
CA LYS A 27 -0.07 13.62 -9.75
C LYS A 27 1.13 12.70 -9.98
N THR A 28 1.18 11.54 -9.34
CA THR A 28 2.32 10.61 -9.40
C THR A 28 1.85 9.32 -10.06
N THR A 29 2.34 9.07 -11.27
CA THR A 29 1.96 7.88 -12.05
C THR A 29 2.71 6.63 -11.65
N ASP A 30 3.80 6.78 -10.90
CA ASP A 30 4.69 5.68 -10.53
C ASP A 30 4.21 4.93 -9.29
N ILE A 31 3.01 5.20 -8.77
CA ILE A 31 2.51 4.51 -7.57
C ILE A 31 1.53 3.42 -7.96
N VAL A 32 1.86 2.21 -7.54
CA VAL A 32 1.04 1.02 -7.76
C VAL A 32 0.23 0.73 -6.51
N PHE A 33 -1.07 0.53 -6.71
CA PHE A 33 -2.02 0.09 -5.70
C PHE A 33 -2.47 -1.31 -6.06
N ARG A 34 -2.27 -2.28 -5.16
CA ARG A 34 -2.71 -3.66 -5.36
C ARG A 34 -3.49 -4.15 -4.16
N GLU A 35 -4.73 -4.51 -4.43
CA GLU A 35 -5.58 -5.18 -3.46
C GLU A 35 -5.36 -6.68 -3.49
N PHE A 36 -5.42 -7.29 -2.32
CA PHE A 36 -5.36 -8.73 -2.13
C PHE A 36 -6.09 -9.12 -0.85
N TYR A 37 -6.32 -10.41 -0.67
CA TYR A 37 -6.94 -10.96 0.52
C TYR A 37 -5.93 -11.82 1.28
N LEU A 38 -5.94 -11.67 2.60
CA LEU A 38 -5.24 -12.51 3.56
C LEU A 38 -6.29 -13.32 4.31
N GLY A 39 -6.59 -14.53 3.82
CA GLY A 39 -7.80 -15.26 4.23
C GLY A 39 -9.05 -14.44 3.90
N GLU A 40 -9.80 -14.03 4.92
CA GLU A 40 -11.00 -13.19 4.77
C GLU A 40 -10.74 -11.68 4.94
N ILE A 41 -9.49 -11.29 5.22
CA ILE A 41 -9.14 -9.88 5.47
C ILE A 41 -8.74 -9.22 4.15
N ARG A 42 -9.44 -8.15 3.76
CA ARG A 42 -9.06 -7.31 2.62
C ARG A 42 -7.84 -6.46 2.98
N CYS A 43 -6.82 -6.50 2.14
CA CYS A 43 -5.57 -5.75 2.32
C CYS A 43 -5.24 -4.95 1.06
N LEU A 44 -4.50 -3.85 1.24
CA LEU A 44 -4.01 -3.00 0.17
C LEU A 44 -2.49 -2.85 0.32
N ALA A 45 -1.76 -3.25 -0.71
CA ALA A 45 -0.34 -2.95 -0.86
C ALA A 45 -0.16 -1.74 -1.76
N VAL A 46 0.68 -0.80 -1.33
CA VAL A 46 1.01 0.43 -2.08
C VAL A 46 2.52 0.55 -2.17
N TRP A 47 3.05 0.75 -3.38
CA TRP A 47 4.47 0.95 -3.59
C TRP A 47 4.75 1.82 -4.81
N VAL A 48 6.00 2.28 -4.94
CA VAL A 48 6.48 3.00 -6.11
C VAL A 48 7.08 2.01 -7.11
N ASP A 49 6.58 2.02 -8.34
CA ASP A 49 7.10 1.26 -9.47
C ASP A 49 8.57 1.65 -9.73
N GLY A 50 9.40 0.65 -10.01
CA GLY A 50 10.85 0.82 -10.16
C GLY A 50 11.66 0.92 -8.85
N LEU A 51 11.04 1.16 -7.68
CA LEU A 51 11.74 1.12 -6.38
C LEU A 51 11.70 -0.26 -5.72
N ILE A 52 10.73 -1.10 -6.07
CA ILE A 52 10.66 -2.47 -5.59
C ILE A 52 11.13 -3.42 -6.68
N ASN A 53 12.08 -4.31 -6.34
CA ASN A 53 12.45 -5.39 -7.23
C ASN A 53 11.26 -6.36 -7.37
N ASN A 54 10.81 -6.58 -8.60
CA ASN A 54 9.65 -7.44 -8.90
C ASN A 54 9.74 -8.84 -8.25
N ARG A 55 10.93 -9.40 -8.02
CA ARG A 55 11.09 -10.67 -7.28
C ARG A 55 10.63 -10.57 -5.83
N ILE A 56 10.97 -9.48 -5.14
CA ILE A 56 10.55 -9.25 -3.76
C ILE A 56 9.04 -9.12 -3.70
N SER A 57 8.41 -8.44 -4.68
CA SER A 57 6.95 -8.39 -4.74
C SER A 57 6.35 -9.79 -4.90
N HIS A 58 6.90 -10.63 -5.78
CA HIS A 58 6.40 -11.98 -6.01
C HIS A 58 6.52 -12.88 -4.76
N ASP A 59 7.68 -12.87 -4.10
CA ASP A 59 7.91 -13.67 -2.89
C ASP A 59 7.11 -13.14 -1.69
N LEU A 60 6.99 -11.83 -1.55
CA LEU A 60 6.20 -11.20 -0.48
C LEU A 60 4.70 -11.47 -0.68
N PHE A 61 4.18 -11.28 -1.89
CA PHE A 61 2.79 -11.62 -2.20
C PHE A 61 2.54 -13.11 -2.06
N ARG A 62 3.48 -13.99 -2.44
CA ARG A 62 3.31 -15.44 -2.27
C ARG A 62 3.33 -15.86 -0.80
N ALA A 63 4.20 -15.27 0.02
CA ALA A 63 4.28 -15.55 1.45
C ALA A 63 3.08 -14.97 2.21
N LEU A 64 2.56 -13.83 1.76
CA LEU A 64 1.40 -13.18 2.36
C LEU A 64 0.11 -13.85 1.89
N MET A 65 -0.07 -14.12 0.59
CA MET A 65 -1.18 -14.90 0.02
C MET A 65 -1.07 -16.40 0.33
N LEU A 66 -0.61 -16.77 1.53
CA LEU A 66 -0.66 -18.15 2.02
C LEU A 66 -2.08 -18.67 1.80
N ASP A 67 -2.10 -19.75 1.03
CA ASP A 67 -3.20 -20.28 0.22
C ASP A 67 -4.57 -20.39 0.92
N VAL A 68 -5.62 -20.17 0.13
CA VAL A 68 -6.85 -20.98 0.21
C VAL A 68 -6.64 -22.21 -0.66
#